data_AF-A0A3D1RHK2-F1
#
_entry.id   AF-A0A3D1RHK2-F1
#
_cell.length_a   1.000
_cell.length_b   1.000
_cell.length_c   1.000
_cell.angle_alpha   90.00
_cell.angle_beta   90.00
_cell.angle_gamma   90.00
#
_symmetry.space_group_name_H-M   'P 1'
#
loop_
_entity.id
_entity.type
_entity.pdbx_description
1 polymer ?
#
loop_
_entity_poly.entity_id
_entity_poly.type
_entity_poly.pdbx_seq_one_letter_code
_entity_poly.pdbx_strand_id
1 'polypeptide(L)'
;MKNFMDLSAILKLKEKGLSNRSVAKSLGIDKKTVNKYWNEYKENLSKLDNETNSTNILRIQEDIVSKPKYNSVSRVRRKLTPDFF
;
A
#
# COMPACT_ATOMS: atom_id res chain seq x y z
N MET A 1 -3.20 13.34 3.78
CA MET A 1 -3.88 12.03 3.64
C MET A 1 -4.19 11.83 2.17
N LYS A 2 -3.86 10.69 1.57
CA LYS A 2 -4.23 10.43 0.17
C LYS A 2 -5.72 10.14 0.03
N ASN A 3 -6.29 10.58 -1.08
CA ASN A 3 -7.61 10.22 -1.54
C ASN A 3 -7.52 8.96 -2.42
N PHE A 4 -8.58 8.16 -2.47
CA PHE A 4 -8.71 6.96 -3.32
C PHE A 4 -8.26 7.21 -4.78
N MET A 5 -8.51 8.43 -5.28
CA MET A 5 -8.06 8.90 -6.59
C MET A 5 -6.55 8.76 -6.82
N ASP A 6 -5.72 8.96 -5.79
CA ASP A 6 -4.27 8.93 -5.91
C ASP A 6 -3.70 7.52 -6.05
N LEU A 7 -4.44 6.48 -5.65
CA LEU A 7 -4.07 5.08 -5.88
C LEU A 7 -4.39 4.68 -7.32
N SER A 8 -5.60 5.01 -7.78
CA SER A 8 -6.03 4.76 -9.15
C SER A 8 -5.11 5.45 -10.19
N ALA A 9 -4.66 6.68 -9.89
CA ALA A 9 -3.74 7.42 -10.73
C ALA A 9 -2.36 6.74 -10.82
N ILE A 10 -1.84 6.23 -9.69
CA ILE A 10 -0.59 5.45 -9.68
C ILE A 10 -0.73 4.22 -10.56
N LEU A 11 -1.82 3.44 -10.40
CA LEU A 11 -2.07 2.21 -11.15
C LEU A 11 -2.10 2.48 -12.65
N LYS A 12 -2.91 3.45 -13.09
CA LYS A 12 -3.01 3.84 -14.51
C LYS A 12 -1.66 4.26 -15.10
N LEU A 13 -0.85 5.01 -14.35
CA LEU A 13 0.47 5.42 -14.82
C LEU A 13 1.46 4.24 -14.86
N LYS A 14 1.37 3.32 -13.90
CA LYS A 14 2.17 2.10 -13.86
C LYS A 14 1.85 1.15 -15.02
N GLU A 15 0.58 1.00 -15.37
CA GLU A 15 0.13 0.22 -16.54
C GLU A 15 0.65 0.81 -17.85
N LYS A 16 0.77 2.14 -17.94
CA LYS A 16 1.42 2.82 -19.07
C LYS A 16 2.95 2.61 -19.15
N GLY A 17 3.54 1.79 -18.28
CA GLY A 17 4.97 1.48 -18.27
C GLY A 17 5.85 2.53 -17.61
N LEU A 18 5.28 3.52 -16.90
CA LEU A 18 6.08 4.56 -16.24
C LEU A 18 6.87 3.99 -15.05
N SER A 19 8.08 4.52 -14.89
CA SER A 19 8.91 4.25 -13.71
C SER A 19 8.30 4.83 -12.43
N ASN A 20 8.61 4.26 -11.28
CA ASN A 20 8.06 4.77 -10.01
C ASN A 20 8.52 6.22 -9.72
N ARG A 21 9.68 6.62 -10.26
CA ARG A 21 10.20 8.00 -10.15
C ARG A 21 9.42 8.98 -11.03
N SER A 22 9.07 8.59 -12.26
CA SER A 22 8.26 9.44 -13.14
C SER A 22 6.83 9.59 -12.63
N VAL A 23 6.24 8.51 -12.10
CA VAL A 23 4.92 8.55 -11.43
C VAL A 23 4.94 9.49 -10.22
N ALA A 24 5.95 9.37 -9.36
CA ALA A 24 6.14 10.24 -8.21
C ALA A 24 6.23 11.72 -8.61
N LYS A 25 7.03 12.04 -9.63
CA LYS A 25 7.18 13.41 -10.15
C LYS A 25 5.87 13.94 -10.74
N SER A 26 5.12 13.11 -11.47
CA SER A 26 3.87 13.51 -12.12
C SER A 26 2.75 13.82 -11.12
N LEU A 27 2.71 13.11 -9.98
CA LEU A 27 1.65 13.25 -8.99
C LEU A 27 2.08 14.07 -7.75
N GLY A 28 3.34 14.48 -7.66
CA GLY A 28 3.86 15.22 -6.50
C GLY A 28 3.92 14.39 -5.20
N ILE A 29 4.03 13.06 -5.31
CA ILE A 29 4.03 12.13 -4.16
C ILE A 29 5.42 11.53 -3.98
N ASP A 30 5.79 11.19 -2.75
CA ASP A 30 7.04 10.50 -2.46
C ASP A 30 7.15 9.14 -3.20
N LYS A 31 8.32 8.86 -3.77
CA LYS A 31 8.61 7.59 -4.47
C LYS A 31 8.37 6.36 -3.59
N LYS A 32 8.70 6.42 -2.30
CA LYS A 32 8.49 5.31 -1.35
C LYS A 32 7.01 4.99 -1.21
N THR A 33 6.16 6.00 -1.24
CA THR A 33 4.70 5.83 -1.24
C THR A 33 4.23 5.15 -2.53
N VAL A 34 4.73 5.55 -3.69
CA VAL A 34 4.43 4.87 -4.97
C VAL A 34 4.90 3.41 -4.95
N ASN A 35 6.13 3.16 -4.48
CA ASN A 35 6.70 1.82 -4.35
C ASN A 35 5.84 0.93 -3.45
N LYS A 36 5.48 1.43 -2.26
CA LYS A 36 4.68 0.69 -1.29
C LYS A 36 3.36 0.23 -1.91
N TYR A 37 2.60 1.16 -2.49
CA TYR A 37 1.28 0.83 -3.05
C TYR A 37 1.35 -0.09 -4.26
N TRP A 38 2.36 0.09 -5.11
CA TRP A 38 2.53 -0.79 -6.26
C TRP A 38 2.85 -2.22 -5.84
N ASN A 39 3.67 -2.39 -4.80
CA ASN A 39 4.02 -3.71 -4.29
C ASN A 39 2.83 -4.37 -3.58
N GLU A 40 2.10 -3.62 -2.73
CA GLU A 40 0.87 -4.11 -2.07
C GLU A 40 -0.18 -4.56 -3.10
N TYR A 41 -0.37 -3.76 -4.16
CA TYR A 41 -1.28 -4.14 -5.24
C TYR A 41 -0.88 -5.45 -5.93
N LYS A 42 0.40 -5.59 -6.29
CA LYS A 42 0.92 -6.83 -6.90
C LYS A 42 0.77 -8.04 -6.00
N GLU A 43 1.04 -7.86 -4.71
CA GLU A 43 0.90 -8.93 -3.73
C GLU A 43 -0.56 -9.36 -3.59
N ASN A 44 -1.49 -8.41 -3.52
CA ASN A 44 -2.92 -8.70 -3.45
C ASN A 44 -3.45 -9.34 -4.73
N LEU A 45 -2.96 -8.92 -5.90
CA LEU A 45 -3.31 -9.54 -7.17
C LEU A 45 -2.82 -11.00 -7.23
N SER A 46 -1.58 -11.26 -6.81
CA SER A 46 -1.05 -12.61 -6.69
C SER A 46 -1.88 -13.48 -5.72
N LYS A 47 -2.31 -12.93 -4.58
CA LYS A 47 -3.20 -13.64 -3.65
C LYS A 47 -4.55 -13.95 -4.31
N LEU A 48 -5.11 -12.99 -5.04
CA LEU A 48 -6.38 -13.17 -5.74
C LEU A 48 -6.32 -14.29 -6.77
N ASP A 49 -5.23 -14.38 -7.54
CA ASP A 49 -5.05 -15.40 -8.58
C ASP A 49 -4.87 -16.82 -8.00
N ASN A 50 -4.35 -16.94 -6.78
CA ASN A 50 -4.08 -18.22 -6.12
C ASN A 50 -5.21 -18.70 -5.20
N GLU A 51 -6.23 -17.88 -4.95
CA GLU A 51 -7.32 -18.21 -4.02
C GLU A 51 -8.51 -18.84 -4.75
N THR A 52 -9.01 -19.96 -4.22
CA THR A 52 -10.19 -20.65 -4.77
C THR A 52 -11.47 -20.35 -3.98
N ASN A 53 -11.32 -19.88 -2.74
CA ASN A 53 -12.46 -19.64 -1.85
C ASN A 53 -13.11 -18.26 -2.15
N SER A 54 -14.40 -18.27 -2.50
CA SER A 54 -15.18 -17.08 -2.84
C SER A 54 -15.21 -16.03 -1.73
N THR A 55 -15.24 -16.45 -0.46
CA THR A 55 -15.25 -15.53 0.69
C THR A 55 -13.92 -14.79 0.87
N ASN A 56 -12.80 -15.48 0.65
CA ASN A 56 -11.47 -14.88 0.70
C ASN A 56 -11.24 -13.92 -0.47
N ILE A 57 -11.70 -14.30 -1.67
CA ILE A 57 -11.66 -13.47 -2.88
C ILE A 57 -12.34 -12.12 -2.63
N LEU A 58 -13.56 -12.12 -2.08
CA LEU A 58 -14.30 -10.90 -1.75
C LEU A 58 -13.53 -10.03 -0.75
N ARG A 59 -12.97 -10.64 0.30
CA ARG A 59 -12.18 -9.92 1.29
C ARG A 59 -10.94 -9.25 0.68
N ILE A 60 -10.23 -9.96 -0.20
CA ILE A 60 -9.04 -9.42 -0.88
C ILE A 60 -9.44 -8.25 -1.81
N GLN A 61 -10.57 -8.37 -2.51
CA GLN A 61 -11.09 -7.29 -3.35
C GLN A 61 -11.45 -6.04 -2.53
N GLU A 62 -12.11 -6.22 -1.38
CA GLU A 62 -12.40 -5.13 -0.44
C GLU A 62 -11.11 -4.47 0.07
N ASP A 63 -10.11 -5.26 0.43
CA ASP A 63 -8.82 -4.77 0.92
C ASP A 63 -8.09 -3.91 -0.13
N ILE A 64 -8.17 -4.28 -1.43
CA ILE A 64 -7.59 -3.50 -2.54
C ILE A 64 -8.26 -2.12 -2.66
N VAL A 65 -9.58 -2.04 -2.49
CA VAL A 65 -10.36 -0.80 -2.62
C VAL A 65 -10.30 0.03 -1.34
N SER A 66 -9.99 -0.60 -0.21
CA SER A 66 -9.97 0.05 1.10
C SER A 66 -8.93 1.17 1.22
N LYS A 67 -9.19 2.07 2.18
CA LYS A 67 -8.25 3.16 2.48
C LYS A 67 -6.97 2.61 3.09
N PRO A 68 -5.78 3.17 2.77
CA PRO A 68 -4.53 2.72 3.35
C PRO A 68 -4.53 2.84 4.89
N LYS A 69 -4.30 1.71 5.56
CA LYS A 69 -4.18 1.64 7.01
C LYS A 69 -2.73 1.89 7.45
N TYR A 70 -2.58 2.62 8.56
CA TYR A 70 -1.27 2.82 9.17
C TYR A 70 -0.78 1.52 9.81
N ASN A 71 0.43 1.05 9.45
CA ASN A 71 1.04 -0.14 10.05
C ASN A 71 1.93 0.26 11.24
N SER A 72 1.55 -0.17 12.43
CA SER A 72 2.29 0.04 13.68
C SER A 72 2.89 -1.24 14.27
N VAL A 73 2.85 -2.36 13.55
CA VAL A 73 3.25 -3.69 14.07
C VAL A 73 4.71 -3.70 14.55
N SER A 74 5.61 -3.02 13.83
CA SER A 74 7.03 -2.97 14.19
C SER A 74 7.38 -1.94 15.28
N ARG A 75 6.39 -1.23 15.84
CA ARG A 75 6.65 -0.20 16.86
C ARG A 75 6.73 -0.84 18.23
N VAL A 76 7.89 -0.70 18.87
CA VAL A 76 8.10 -1.12 20.26
C VAL A 76 8.11 0.12 21.14
N ARG A 77 7.37 0.08 22.25
CA ARG A 77 7.42 1.11 23.29
C ARG A 77 8.78 1.04 23.97
N ARG A 78 9.59 2.10 23.82
CA ARG A 78 10.84 2.25 24.56
C ARG A 78 10.63 3.19 25.74
N LYS A 79 11.12 2.82 26.92
CA LYS A 79 11.21 3.76 28.04
C LYS A 79 12.31 4.78 27.73
N LEU A 80 12.03 6.06 27.98
CA LEU A 80 13.00 7.14 27.82
C LEU A 80 13.78 7.39 29.12
N THR A 81 13.15 7.11 30.25
CA THR A 81 13.72 7.27 31.59
C THR A 81 14.24 5.93 32.13
N PRO A 82 15.36 5.94 32.88
CA PRO A 82 15.77 4.79 33.69
C PRO A 82 14.68 4.42 34.70
N ASP A 83 14.66 3.15 35.11
CA ASP A 83 13.87 2.75 36.27
C ASP A 83 14.58 3.27 37.53
N PHE A 84 13.89 4.12 38.29
CA PHE A 84 14.36 4.55 39.61
C PHE A 84 14.05 3.43 40.60
N PHE A 85 15.09 2.95 41.29
CA PHE A 85 14.99 1.97 42.37
C PHE A 85 14.42 2.61 43.65
#